data_AF-A0A2E2K2W0-F1
#
_entry.id   AF-A0A2E2K2W0-F1
#
_cell.length_a   1.000
_cell.length_b   1.000
_cell.length_c   1.000
_cell.angle_alpha   90.00
_cell.angle_beta   90.00
_cell.angle_gamma   90.00
#
_symmetry.space_group_name_H-M   'P 1'
#
loop_
_entity.id
_entity.type
_entity.pdbx_description
1 polymer ?
#
loop_
_entity_poly.entity_id
_entity_poly.type
_entity_poly.pdbx_seq_one_letter_code
_entity_poly.pdbx_strand_id
1 'polypeptide(L)'
;MSSDNSPQAKPELSRRRFLKSSAIVSAAAWVPAFRVGIAEASDCVPPPNLPAHLNVFKQGFENWSKGIVIDSLWTCAPRSVQECVDLVNWAAAQGWQVRPRGAMHNWSPIHVTADMDCQTQVILLNTVDYLANISMDYGRALPAVRAQAGVYMEDLLGFVEAHNLGMTAVPAPGDVTVGGVLAVDAHGTAVPAVGEQRAPGHSYGSLSNLVLEVTIVAWDKKANAYTLQTIDRRDRDAAAVITNLGRLLVVEAVFQLGENQKLRCQSFTDIHVDELLGPPETKGRTVAHYLDKAGRMEVIWFPFTDKPWLKVWSVAPKKPLFSREVTEPYNYPFSDNMPDEIEEMARSLTRDNKASTPLFGQMMYNVSTAGLLATQSADIWGDSKNVLLYIKPSTLRIDASGYAVLTRRSNVQRVIHDFAEKFKDMVAAYEAMGEYPINMPVEIRVTGLDQPDEVDGISAEAPMLSAVRPVEQHPEWDVAVWFDCLSFVGTDMAHAFNAEMEQWLHSRFKGDEAMVRPEWSKGWAYLPEAAWTDTDYLSRVIPQGHSDGRPQSSGWNAAIRRLDKLDPLRVFTNDFIDALMQQR
;
A
#
# COMPACT_ATOMS: atom_id res chain seq x y z
N MET A 1 21.48 -79.67 5.71
CA MET A 1 20.49 -79.57 6.82
C MET A 1 20.57 -78.16 7.35
N SER A 2 19.96 -77.22 6.63
CA SER A 2 18.67 -76.59 6.94
C SER A 2 18.68 -75.80 8.25
N SER A 3 18.78 -74.48 8.13
CA SER A 3 17.97 -73.57 8.94
C SER A 3 17.71 -72.31 8.11
N ASP A 4 16.42 -72.11 7.82
CA ASP A 4 15.83 -70.96 7.16
C ASP A 4 15.99 -69.70 8.02
N ASN A 5 16.37 -68.60 7.38
CA ASN A 5 16.24 -67.24 7.90
C ASN A 5 15.26 -66.51 6.98
N SER A 6 14.00 -66.43 7.40
CA SER A 6 12.99 -65.53 6.82
C SER A 6 12.55 -64.52 7.88
N PRO A 7 12.49 -63.22 7.54
CA PRO A 7 12.23 -62.15 8.50
C PRO A 7 10.77 -62.13 8.98
N GLN A 8 10.59 -62.02 10.30
CA GLN A 8 9.31 -61.89 10.97
C GLN A 8 8.54 -60.64 10.53
N ALA A 9 7.28 -60.86 10.19
CA ALA A 9 6.27 -59.86 9.92
C ALA A 9 6.09 -58.89 11.11
N LYS A 10 6.01 -57.59 10.81
CA LYS A 10 5.56 -56.58 11.77
C LYS A 10 4.03 -56.72 11.96
N PRO A 11 3.53 -56.72 13.21
CA PRO A 11 2.10 -56.67 13.46
C PRO A 11 1.55 -55.26 13.19
N GLU A 12 0.50 -55.18 12.39
CA GLU A 12 -0.41 -54.04 12.34
C GLU A 12 -1.05 -53.81 13.71
N LEU A 13 -0.94 -52.59 14.27
CA LEU A 13 -1.71 -52.17 15.44
C LEU A 13 -2.17 -50.71 15.34
N SER A 14 -3.39 -50.59 14.80
CA SER A 14 -4.58 -49.94 15.38
C SER A 14 -4.64 -48.41 15.60
N ARG A 15 -5.67 -47.83 14.95
CA ARG A 15 -6.23 -46.46 14.97
C ARG A 15 -6.62 -45.86 16.34
N ARG A 16 -6.10 -46.35 17.48
CA ARG A 16 -6.50 -45.87 18.83
C ARG A 16 -5.40 -45.20 19.65
N ARG A 17 -4.23 -44.91 19.06
CA ARG A 17 -3.17 -44.14 19.75
C ARG A 17 -2.93 -42.72 19.23
N PHE A 18 -3.67 -42.27 18.22
CA PHE A 18 -3.52 -40.91 17.65
C PHE A 18 -4.30 -39.83 18.42
N LEU A 19 -5.14 -40.19 19.40
CA LEU A 19 -5.94 -39.23 20.18
C LEU A 19 -5.35 -38.89 21.56
N LYS A 20 -4.03 -39.04 21.76
CA LYS A 20 -3.37 -38.66 23.02
C LYS A 20 -2.10 -37.82 22.88
N SER A 21 -1.84 -37.23 21.72
CA SER A 21 -0.78 -36.21 21.54
C SER A 21 -1.30 -34.77 21.47
N SER A 22 -2.62 -34.55 21.57
CA SER A 22 -3.24 -33.22 21.64
C SER A 22 -3.50 -32.78 23.08
N ALA A 23 -2.43 -32.73 23.89
CA ALA A 23 -2.46 -32.08 25.19
C ALA A 23 -1.06 -31.58 25.58
N ILE A 24 -0.49 -30.74 24.71
CA ILE A 24 0.51 -29.76 25.13
C ILE A 24 -0.02 -28.40 24.65
N VAL A 25 -0.80 -27.77 25.52
CA VAL A 25 -1.09 -26.33 25.45
C VAL A 25 0.17 -25.64 25.97
N SER A 26 1.13 -25.42 25.09
CA SER A 26 2.27 -24.54 25.34
C SER A 26 2.40 -23.64 24.11
N ALA A 27 2.05 -22.36 24.28
CA ALA A 27 2.31 -21.23 23.39
C ALA A 27 2.93 -21.58 22.03
N ALA A 28 2.16 -22.24 21.16
CA ALA A 28 2.58 -22.47 19.80
C ALA A 28 2.42 -21.14 19.07
N ALA A 29 3.53 -20.54 18.64
CA ALA A 29 3.51 -19.40 17.74
C ALA A 29 2.52 -19.71 16.60
N TRP A 30 1.54 -18.84 16.41
CA TRP A 30 0.60 -18.95 15.31
C TRP A 30 1.40 -18.82 14.01
N VAL A 31 1.45 -19.88 13.21
CA VAL A 31 2.18 -19.88 11.92
C VAL A 31 1.14 -19.88 10.80
N PRO A 32 0.90 -18.73 10.14
CA PRO A 32 -0.10 -18.60 9.06
C PRO A 32 0.21 -19.44 7.80
N ALA A 33 1.39 -20.06 7.74
CA ALA A 33 1.87 -20.79 6.57
C ALA A 33 1.26 -22.20 6.40
N PHE A 34 0.53 -22.73 7.38
CA PHE A 34 -0.05 -24.08 7.25
C PHE A 34 -1.26 -24.08 6.31
N ARG A 35 -1.13 -24.79 5.19
CA ARG A 35 -2.24 -25.07 4.26
C ARG A 35 -2.94 -26.36 4.71
N VAL A 36 -4.24 -26.30 4.96
CA VAL A 36 -5.06 -27.47 5.29
C VAL A 36 -5.92 -27.83 4.09
N GLY A 37 -5.82 -29.06 3.60
CA GLY A 37 -6.61 -29.50 2.45
C GLY A 37 -8.11 -29.57 2.76
N ILE A 38 -8.97 -29.49 1.73
CA ILE A 38 -10.43 -29.54 1.89
C ILE A 38 -10.88 -30.77 2.69
N ALA A 39 -10.29 -31.94 2.42
CA ALA A 39 -10.66 -33.20 3.08
C ALA A 39 -10.34 -33.23 4.59
N GLU A 40 -9.46 -32.35 5.06
CA GLU A 40 -8.96 -32.29 6.44
C GLU A 40 -9.61 -31.14 7.23
N ALA A 41 -10.35 -30.26 6.56
CA ALA A 41 -11.00 -29.07 7.11
C ALA A 41 -12.34 -29.37 7.80
N SER A 42 -12.35 -30.21 8.84
CA SER A 42 -13.59 -30.68 9.51
C SER A 42 -14.39 -29.61 10.26
N ASP A 43 -13.81 -28.44 10.50
CA ASP A 43 -14.31 -27.29 11.26
C ASP A 43 -15.02 -26.23 10.38
N CYS A 44 -14.95 -26.36 9.05
CA CYS A 44 -15.51 -25.38 8.11
C CYS A 44 -16.39 -26.07 7.06
N VAL A 45 -17.38 -25.34 6.54
CA VAL A 45 -18.16 -25.85 5.39
C VAL A 45 -17.29 -25.73 4.13
N PRO A 46 -16.99 -26.83 3.42
CA PRO A 46 -16.18 -26.76 2.22
C PRO A 46 -16.93 -26.07 1.08
N PRO A 47 -16.23 -25.34 0.18
CA PRO A 47 -16.91 -24.65 -0.90
C PRO A 47 -17.54 -25.69 -1.85
N PRO A 48 -18.83 -25.53 -2.20
CA PRO A 48 -19.58 -26.57 -2.90
C PRO A 48 -19.18 -26.66 -4.37
N ASN A 49 -19.13 -27.87 -4.93
CA ASN A 49 -18.97 -28.11 -6.37
C ASN A 49 -17.76 -27.39 -7.00
N LEU A 50 -16.67 -27.23 -6.26
CA LEU A 50 -15.44 -26.63 -6.79
C LEU A 50 -14.91 -27.44 -7.99
N PRO A 51 -14.49 -26.78 -9.08
CA PRO A 51 -13.80 -27.45 -10.17
C PRO A 51 -12.56 -28.19 -9.67
N ALA A 52 -12.45 -29.48 -10.01
CA ALA A 52 -11.45 -30.38 -9.44
C ALA A 52 -9.99 -30.02 -9.77
N HIS A 53 -9.76 -29.20 -10.81
CA HIS A 53 -8.43 -28.71 -11.18
C HIS A 53 -7.97 -27.51 -10.36
N LEU A 54 -8.88 -26.83 -9.64
CA LEU A 54 -8.52 -25.69 -8.80
C LEU A 54 -7.86 -26.15 -7.51
N ASN A 55 -6.71 -25.57 -7.21
CA ASN A 55 -5.96 -25.84 -5.99
C ASN A 55 -6.50 -24.99 -4.83
N VAL A 56 -7.46 -25.55 -4.10
CA VAL A 56 -8.12 -24.88 -2.96
C VAL A 56 -7.75 -25.55 -1.63
N PHE A 57 -7.46 -24.72 -0.64
CA PHE A 57 -7.06 -25.10 0.71
C PHE A 57 -7.50 -24.04 1.72
N LYS A 58 -7.47 -24.36 3.01
CA LYS A 58 -7.59 -23.35 4.07
C LYS A 58 -6.23 -22.81 4.45
N GLN A 59 -6.16 -21.53 4.76
CA GLN A 59 -4.96 -20.86 5.22
C GLN A 59 -5.31 -19.71 6.16
N GLY A 60 -4.44 -19.41 7.14
CA GLY A 60 -4.55 -18.19 7.92
C GLY A 60 -4.27 -16.94 7.07
N PHE A 61 -4.88 -15.83 7.45
CA PHE A 61 -4.61 -14.52 6.85
C PHE A 61 -4.12 -13.58 7.95
N GLU A 62 -3.00 -12.91 7.69
CA GLU A 62 -2.47 -11.84 8.52
C GLU A 62 -2.04 -10.73 7.59
N ASN A 63 -2.58 -9.53 7.79
CA ASN A 63 -2.07 -8.37 7.08
C ASN A 63 -0.76 -7.88 7.71
N TRP A 64 0.00 -7.05 7.00
CA TRP A 64 1.31 -6.61 7.48
C TRP A 64 1.25 -5.93 8.86
N SER A 65 0.25 -5.10 9.17
CA SER A 65 0.19 -4.50 10.51
C SER A 65 -0.13 -5.48 11.65
N LYS A 66 -0.62 -6.69 11.32
CA LYS A 66 -1.29 -7.63 12.24
C LYS A 66 -2.56 -7.04 12.87
N GLY A 67 -3.12 -5.98 12.27
CA GLY A 67 -4.43 -5.43 12.65
C GLY A 67 -5.60 -6.31 12.19
N ILE A 68 -5.38 -7.14 11.18
CA ILE A 68 -6.33 -8.15 10.70
C ILE A 68 -5.63 -9.51 10.76
N VAL A 69 -6.11 -10.38 11.66
CA VAL A 69 -5.61 -11.74 11.84
C VAL A 69 -6.80 -12.69 11.86
N ILE A 70 -6.80 -13.65 10.94
CA ILE A 70 -7.88 -14.61 10.76
C ILE A 70 -7.27 -16.01 10.68
N ASP A 71 -7.72 -16.90 11.56
CA ASP A 71 -7.17 -18.26 11.70
C ASP A 71 -7.30 -19.10 10.42
N SER A 72 -8.41 -18.93 9.69
CA SER A 72 -8.71 -19.78 8.55
C SER A 72 -9.64 -19.11 7.56
N LEU A 73 -9.19 -19.01 6.31
CA LEU A 73 -9.98 -18.62 5.14
C LEU A 73 -9.76 -19.62 4.01
N TRP A 74 -10.79 -19.83 3.19
CA TRP A 74 -10.63 -20.56 1.93
C TRP A 74 -9.74 -19.75 0.98
N THR A 75 -8.72 -20.41 0.44
CA THR A 75 -7.76 -19.83 -0.49
C THR A 75 -7.59 -20.75 -1.69
N CYS A 76 -7.59 -20.17 -2.89
CA CYS A 76 -7.23 -20.82 -4.13
C CYS A 76 -5.88 -20.27 -4.62
N ALA A 77 -5.02 -21.11 -5.18
CA ALA A 77 -3.81 -20.68 -5.88
C ALA A 77 -3.88 -21.07 -7.37
N PRO A 78 -4.55 -20.26 -8.22
CA PRO A 78 -4.67 -20.53 -9.65
C PRO A 78 -3.31 -20.55 -10.33
N ARG A 79 -3.05 -21.55 -11.17
CA ARG A 79 -1.80 -21.73 -11.92
C ARG A 79 -1.78 -20.98 -13.25
N SER A 80 -2.93 -20.43 -13.66
CA SER A 80 -3.08 -19.71 -14.92
C SER A 80 -4.19 -18.67 -14.83
N VAL A 81 -4.19 -17.75 -15.79
CA VAL A 81 -5.29 -16.78 -15.94
C VAL A 81 -6.64 -17.46 -16.22
N GLN A 82 -6.65 -18.63 -16.87
CA GLN A 82 -7.88 -19.39 -17.10
C GLN A 82 -8.43 -19.97 -15.80
N GLU A 83 -7.58 -20.48 -14.90
CA GLU A 83 -8.03 -20.94 -13.59
C GLU A 83 -8.62 -19.80 -12.73
N CYS A 84 -8.15 -18.56 -12.92
CA CYS A 84 -8.78 -17.39 -12.31
C CYS A 84 -10.22 -17.19 -12.83
N VAL A 85 -10.41 -17.28 -14.15
CA VAL A 85 -11.74 -17.18 -14.79
C VAL A 85 -12.66 -18.31 -14.32
N ASP A 86 -12.15 -19.54 -14.22
CA ASP A 86 -12.92 -20.69 -13.76
C ASP A 86 -13.38 -20.52 -12.30
N LEU A 87 -12.49 -20.03 -11.43
CA LEU A 87 -12.82 -19.74 -10.04
C LEU A 87 -13.88 -18.63 -9.93
N VAL A 88 -13.74 -17.55 -10.69
CA VAL A 88 -14.69 -16.42 -10.66
C VAL A 88 -16.07 -16.83 -11.17
N ASN A 89 -16.14 -17.61 -12.26
CA ASN A 89 -17.42 -18.13 -12.75
C ASN A 89 -18.06 -19.13 -11.77
N TRP A 90 -17.26 -19.99 -11.13
CA TRP A 90 -17.75 -20.85 -10.05
C TRP A 90 -18.33 -20.02 -8.91
N ALA A 91 -17.61 -18.99 -8.45
CA ALA A 91 -18.03 -18.15 -7.35
C ALA A 91 -19.35 -17.42 -7.68
N ALA A 92 -19.44 -16.84 -8.88
CA ALA A 92 -20.66 -16.24 -9.41
C ALA A 92 -21.86 -17.21 -9.40
N ALA A 93 -21.65 -18.46 -9.80
CA ALA A 93 -22.71 -19.47 -9.84
C ALA A 93 -23.12 -19.98 -8.45
N GLN A 94 -22.23 -19.94 -7.46
CA GLN A 94 -22.50 -20.38 -6.09
C GLN A 94 -22.90 -19.24 -5.15
N GLY A 95 -22.85 -17.98 -5.59
CA GLY A 95 -23.09 -16.81 -4.74
C GLY A 95 -21.94 -16.51 -3.77
N TRP A 96 -20.71 -16.90 -4.14
CA TRP A 96 -19.51 -16.63 -3.36
C TRP A 96 -18.77 -15.39 -3.86
N GLN A 97 -18.04 -14.74 -2.97
CA GLN A 97 -17.12 -13.65 -3.32
C GLN A 97 -15.69 -14.17 -3.55
N VAL A 98 -14.95 -13.44 -4.39
CA VAL A 98 -13.52 -13.66 -4.66
C VAL A 98 -12.75 -12.40 -4.32
N ARG A 99 -11.72 -12.53 -3.49
CA ARG A 99 -10.82 -11.41 -3.15
C ARG A 99 -9.39 -11.73 -3.59
N PRO A 100 -8.73 -10.86 -4.39
CA PRO A 100 -7.32 -11.07 -4.72
C PRO A 100 -6.46 -10.99 -3.46
N ARG A 101 -5.56 -11.95 -3.29
CA ARG A 101 -4.57 -12.02 -2.21
C ARG A 101 -3.18 -11.87 -2.81
N GLY A 102 -2.64 -10.65 -2.70
CA GLY A 102 -1.25 -10.34 -3.00
C GLY A 102 -0.36 -10.51 -1.77
N ALA A 103 0.48 -9.51 -1.51
CA ALA A 103 1.44 -9.48 -0.39
C ALA A 103 0.82 -9.37 1.02
N MET A 104 -0.49 -9.13 1.11
CA MET A 104 -1.21 -8.87 2.38
C MET A 104 -0.69 -7.62 3.13
N HIS A 105 -0.09 -6.65 2.44
CA HIS A 105 0.48 -5.46 3.08
C HIS A 105 -0.56 -4.39 3.49
N ASN A 106 -1.75 -4.42 2.89
CA ASN A 106 -2.76 -3.37 3.06
C ASN A 106 -3.33 -3.31 4.49
N TRP A 107 -3.55 -2.10 5.02
CA TRP A 107 -4.21 -1.90 6.32
C TRP A 107 -5.72 -1.93 6.18
N SER A 108 -6.26 -1.26 5.16
CA SER A 108 -7.69 -1.07 5.03
C SER A 108 -8.48 -2.35 4.73
N PRO A 109 -9.74 -2.44 5.17
CA PRO A 109 -10.59 -3.63 5.01
C PRO A 109 -11.16 -3.79 3.58
N ILE A 110 -10.65 -3.02 2.62
CA ILE A 110 -11.02 -3.04 1.20
C ILE A 110 -10.92 -4.46 0.60
N HIS A 111 -10.00 -5.29 1.10
CA HIS A 111 -9.78 -6.65 0.57
C HIS A 111 -10.34 -7.73 1.49
N VAL A 112 -9.92 -7.73 2.75
CA VAL A 112 -10.32 -8.68 3.79
C VAL A 112 -10.76 -7.86 5.01
N THR A 113 -11.92 -8.17 5.58
CA THR A 113 -12.45 -7.54 6.79
C THR A 113 -12.16 -8.44 8.00
N ALA A 114 -12.02 -7.84 9.18
CA ALA A 114 -11.63 -8.57 10.40
C ALA A 114 -12.69 -9.55 10.93
N ASP A 115 -13.92 -9.43 10.45
CA ASP A 115 -15.06 -10.31 10.77
C ASP A 115 -15.18 -11.53 9.84
N MET A 116 -14.35 -11.63 8.79
CA MET A 116 -14.32 -12.81 7.93
C MET A 116 -13.75 -14.02 8.66
N ASP A 117 -14.27 -15.19 8.30
CA ASP A 117 -13.82 -16.49 8.78
C ASP A 117 -14.05 -17.57 7.70
N CYS A 118 -13.78 -18.83 8.04
CA CYS A 118 -13.96 -19.93 7.09
C CYS A 118 -15.43 -20.30 6.80
N GLN A 119 -16.40 -19.68 7.48
CA GLN A 119 -17.84 -19.80 7.19
C GLN A 119 -18.33 -18.70 6.26
N THR A 120 -17.57 -17.60 6.16
CA THR A 120 -17.81 -16.53 5.19
C THR A 120 -17.71 -17.11 3.77
N GLN A 121 -18.66 -16.80 2.90
CA GLN A 121 -18.74 -17.30 1.51
C GLN A 121 -17.72 -16.61 0.59
N VAL A 122 -16.49 -16.49 1.05
CA VAL A 122 -15.38 -15.84 0.36
C VAL A 122 -14.27 -16.83 0.07
N ILE A 123 -13.64 -16.69 -1.09
CA ILE A 123 -12.39 -17.38 -1.41
C ILE A 123 -11.32 -16.36 -1.78
N LEU A 124 -10.16 -16.46 -1.13
CA LEU A 124 -8.99 -15.67 -1.46
C LEU A 124 -8.30 -16.25 -2.70
N LEU A 125 -8.05 -15.43 -3.71
CA LEU A 125 -7.32 -15.81 -4.92
C LEU A 125 -5.86 -15.38 -4.76
N ASN A 126 -4.98 -16.32 -4.41
CA ASN A 126 -3.55 -16.07 -4.27
C ASN A 126 -2.92 -15.84 -5.65
N THR A 127 -2.49 -14.60 -5.92
CA THR A 127 -1.86 -14.23 -7.18
C THR A 127 -0.35 -14.48 -7.19
N VAL A 128 0.29 -14.55 -6.02
CA VAL A 128 1.75 -14.55 -5.87
C VAL A 128 2.39 -15.86 -6.33
N ASP A 129 1.74 -17.00 -6.10
CA ASP A 129 2.37 -18.31 -6.35
C ASP A 129 2.67 -18.56 -7.85
N TYR A 130 1.81 -18.06 -8.75
CA TYR A 130 1.87 -18.42 -10.18
C TYR A 130 1.60 -17.28 -11.16
N LEU A 131 0.96 -16.17 -10.77
CA LEU A 131 0.74 -15.01 -11.65
C LEU A 131 1.91 -14.03 -11.55
N ALA A 132 3.13 -14.52 -11.84
CA ALA A 132 4.39 -13.83 -11.58
C ALA A 132 5.23 -13.56 -12.85
N ASN A 133 4.65 -13.64 -14.05
CA ASN A 133 5.39 -13.39 -15.29
C ASN A 133 5.65 -11.88 -15.51
N ILE A 134 6.84 -11.57 -16.02
CA ILE A 134 7.28 -10.23 -16.42
C ILE A 134 7.90 -10.30 -17.82
N SER A 135 7.59 -9.34 -18.68
CA SER A 135 8.20 -9.22 -20.01
C SER A 135 8.23 -7.78 -20.50
N MET A 136 9.21 -7.43 -21.31
CA MET A 136 9.24 -6.14 -22.00
C MET A 136 8.24 -6.11 -23.16
N ASP A 137 7.51 -5.01 -23.30
CA ASP A 137 6.64 -4.71 -24.44
C ASP A 137 7.28 -3.60 -25.30
N TYR A 138 7.92 -4.03 -26.40
CA TYR A 138 8.56 -3.13 -27.38
C TYR A 138 7.64 -2.75 -28.53
N GLY A 139 6.36 -3.14 -28.50
CA GLY A 139 5.38 -2.84 -29.56
C GLY A 139 4.90 -1.38 -29.58
N ARG A 140 5.47 -0.52 -28.73
CA ARG A 140 5.00 0.84 -28.44
C ARG A 140 6.09 1.87 -28.72
N ALA A 141 5.71 3.15 -28.76
CA ALA A 141 6.64 4.24 -29.06
C ALA A 141 7.70 4.45 -27.97
N LEU A 142 7.34 4.19 -26.71
CA LEU A 142 8.26 4.14 -25.58
C LEU A 142 8.33 2.72 -25.02
N PRO A 143 9.44 2.34 -24.36
CA PRO A 143 9.54 1.09 -23.64
C PRO A 143 8.41 0.93 -22.63
N ALA A 144 7.87 -0.28 -22.56
CA ALA A 144 6.86 -0.64 -21.58
C ALA A 144 7.18 -2.02 -20.99
N VAL A 145 6.63 -2.32 -19.82
CA VAL A 145 6.73 -3.63 -19.19
C VAL A 145 5.35 -4.19 -18.92
N ARG A 146 5.15 -5.45 -19.32
CA ARG A 146 3.99 -6.26 -18.99
C ARG A 146 4.31 -7.11 -17.78
N ALA A 147 3.50 -6.99 -16.74
CA ALA A 147 3.67 -7.73 -15.50
C ALA A 147 2.34 -8.30 -15.03
N GLN A 148 2.35 -9.57 -14.65
CA GLN A 148 1.20 -10.19 -14.01
C GLN A 148 0.99 -9.64 -12.59
N ALA A 149 -0.26 -9.67 -12.12
CA ALA A 149 -0.67 -8.98 -10.89
C ALA A 149 0.00 -9.51 -9.61
N GLY A 150 0.54 -10.74 -9.62
CA GLY A 150 1.25 -11.34 -8.49
C GLY A 150 2.73 -10.98 -8.41
N VAL A 151 3.31 -10.33 -9.43
CA VAL A 151 4.70 -9.86 -9.43
C VAL A 151 4.93 -8.87 -8.30
N TYR A 152 6.00 -9.03 -7.52
CA TYR A 152 6.43 -8.03 -6.54
C TYR A 152 7.10 -6.83 -7.23
N MET A 153 6.93 -5.63 -6.67
CA MET A 153 7.55 -4.42 -7.20
C MET A 153 9.08 -4.51 -7.20
N GLU A 154 9.70 -5.18 -6.23
CA GLU A 154 11.14 -5.40 -6.22
C GLU A 154 11.64 -6.21 -7.43
N ASP A 155 10.90 -7.25 -7.81
CA ASP A 155 11.20 -8.11 -8.95
C ASP A 155 10.97 -7.35 -10.26
N LEU A 156 9.86 -6.61 -10.37
CA LEU A 156 9.57 -5.75 -11.52
C LEU A 156 10.67 -4.72 -11.74
N LEU A 157 11.04 -4.00 -10.67
CA LEU A 157 12.05 -2.95 -10.73
C LEU A 157 13.44 -3.54 -11.03
N GLY A 158 13.76 -4.72 -10.48
CA GLY A 158 15.00 -5.43 -10.82
C GLY A 158 15.04 -5.85 -12.29
N PHE A 159 13.92 -6.33 -12.82
CA PHE A 159 13.80 -6.72 -14.23
C PHE A 159 13.99 -5.54 -15.18
N VAL A 160 13.36 -4.39 -14.92
CA VAL A 160 13.46 -3.21 -15.81
C VAL A 160 14.79 -2.48 -15.64
N GLU A 161 15.40 -2.49 -14.45
CA GLU A 161 16.76 -1.97 -14.23
C GLU A 161 17.79 -2.69 -15.11
N ALA A 162 17.66 -4.02 -15.28
CA ALA A 162 18.50 -4.81 -16.18
C ALA A 162 18.38 -4.39 -17.67
N HIS A 163 17.35 -3.63 -18.01
CA HIS A 163 17.13 -3.04 -19.34
C HIS A 163 17.49 -1.54 -19.39
N ASN A 164 18.13 -0.99 -18.35
CA ASN A 164 18.40 0.45 -18.16
C ASN A 164 17.13 1.31 -18.14
N LEU A 165 16.03 0.77 -17.62
CA LEU A 165 14.76 1.45 -17.46
C LEU A 165 14.38 1.59 -15.99
N GLY A 166 13.47 2.51 -15.68
CA GLY A 166 13.02 2.75 -14.31
C GLY A 166 11.75 3.59 -14.23
N MET A 167 11.36 3.90 -13.00
CA MET A 167 10.21 4.74 -12.66
C MET A 167 10.68 5.90 -11.78
N THR A 168 9.97 7.04 -11.82
CA THR A 168 10.37 8.28 -11.11
C THR A 168 10.36 8.10 -9.59
N ALA A 169 9.31 7.45 -9.10
CA ALA A 169 9.01 7.20 -7.71
C ALA A 169 8.23 5.89 -7.65
N VAL A 170 8.45 5.14 -6.57
CA VAL A 170 7.79 3.86 -6.30
C VAL A 170 7.48 3.80 -4.80
N PRO A 171 6.54 2.95 -4.36
CA PRO A 171 6.39 2.65 -2.94
C PRO A 171 7.72 2.25 -2.32
N ALA A 172 7.97 2.70 -1.10
CA ALA A 172 9.17 2.39 -0.34
C ALA A 172 9.37 0.87 -0.08
N PRO A 173 8.32 0.08 0.19
CA PRO A 173 8.42 -1.38 0.21
C PRO A 173 8.40 -1.96 -1.21
N GLY A 174 9.32 -2.89 -1.48
CA GLY A 174 9.38 -3.63 -2.75
C GLY A 174 8.58 -4.93 -2.75
N ASP A 175 8.20 -5.43 -1.57
CA ASP A 175 7.45 -6.67 -1.35
C ASP A 175 5.93 -6.50 -1.48
N VAL A 176 5.48 -5.46 -2.18
CA VAL A 176 4.08 -5.27 -2.60
C VAL A 176 3.87 -5.75 -4.03
N THR A 177 2.71 -6.34 -4.32
CA THR A 177 2.40 -6.90 -5.64
C THR A 177 1.87 -5.84 -6.62
N VAL A 178 2.11 -6.01 -7.92
CA VAL A 178 1.58 -5.18 -9.01
C VAL A 178 0.06 -4.96 -8.89
N GLY A 179 -0.72 -6.01 -8.63
CA GLY A 179 -2.17 -5.88 -8.46
C GLY A 179 -2.55 -5.03 -7.25
N GLY A 180 -1.83 -5.19 -6.15
CA GLY A 180 -2.02 -4.42 -4.92
C GLY A 180 -1.68 -2.93 -5.09
N VAL A 181 -0.56 -2.60 -5.75
CA VAL A 181 -0.17 -1.20 -5.96
C VAL A 181 -1.14 -0.45 -6.87
N LEU A 182 -1.72 -1.12 -7.86
CA LEU A 182 -2.75 -0.53 -8.72
C LEU A 182 -4.06 -0.31 -7.97
N ALA A 183 -4.44 -1.27 -7.12
CA ALA A 183 -5.71 -1.20 -6.39
C ALA A 183 -5.86 0.08 -5.57
N VAL A 184 -4.77 0.62 -5.03
CA VAL A 184 -4.76 1.76 -4.08
C VAL A 184 -3.88 2.93 -4.54
N ASP A 185 -3.64 3.08 -5.86
CA ASP A 185 -2.82 4.17 -6.43
C ASP A 185 -1.49 4.39 -5.71
N ALA A 186 -0.77 3.30 -5.44
CA ALA A 186 0.45 3.37 -4.67
C ALA A 186 1.49 4.29 -5.34
N HIS A 187 2.23 5.00 -4.49
CA HIS A 187 3.11 6.09 -4.87
C HIS A 187 4.38 6.09 -4.02
N GLY A 188 5.37 6.85 -4.48
CA GLY A 188 6.53 7.22 -3.67
C GLY A 188 6.46 8.69 -3.27
N THR A 189 7.59 9.39 -3.40
CA THR A 189 7.64 10.86 -3.30
C THR A 189 8.44 11.45 -4.45
N ALA A 190 7.78 12.24 -5.30
CA ALA A 190 8.45 13.01 -6.33
C ALA A 190 7.54 14.11 -6.89
N VAL A 191 8.09 15.30 -7.01
CA VAL A 191 7.67 16.37 -7.91
C VAL A 191 8.91 16.80 -8.71
N PRO A 192 8.80 17.50 -9.85
CA PRO A 192 9.98 18.01 -10.53
C PRO A 192 10.72 19.00 -9.63
N ALA A 193 12.06 18.94 -9.58
CA ALA A 193 12.85 20.06 -9.07
C ALA A 193 12.67 21.31 -9.95
N VAL A 194 13.03 22.50 -9.46
CA VAL A 194 12.95 23.72 -10.27
C VAL A 194 13.89 23.58 -11.48
N GLY A 195 13.31 23.64 -12.69
CA GLY A 195 14.02 23.45 -13.95
C GLY A 195 14.19 22.00 -14.38
N GLU A 196 13.78 21.01 -13.58
CA GLU A 196 13.67 19.62 -14.00
C GLU A 196 12.54 19.48 -15.02
N GLN A 197 12.81 18.75 -16.10
CA GLN A 197 11.80 18.39 -17.09
C GLN A 197 11.49 16.90 -16.95
N ARG A 198 10.21 16.55 -17.02
CA ARG A 198 9.77 15.16 -17.05
C ARG A 198 10.41 14.46 -18.25
N ALA A 199 11.14 13.37 -18.01
CA ALA A 199 11.64 12.53 -19.08
C ALA A 199 10.49 11.65 -19.65
N PRO A 200 10.50 11.30 -20.95
CA PRO A 200 9.51 10.40 -21.52
C PRO A 200 9.43 9.07 -20.75
N GLY A 201 8.22 8.54 -20.57
CA GLY A 201 7.95 7.31 -19.83
C GLY A 201 7.86 7.48 -18.32
N HIS A 202 8.16 8.67 -17.79
CA HIS A 202 8.05 8.98 -16.36
C HIS A 202 6.75 9.73 -16.03
N SER A 203 6.30 9.59 -14.78
CA SER A 203 5.22 10.39 -14.17
C SER A 203 5.62 10.75 -12.74
N TYR A 204 5.09 11.85 -12.20
CA TYR A 204 5.29 12.26 -10.79
C TYR A 204 4.11 11.86 -9.87
N GLY A 205 3.02 11.36 -10.44
CA GLY A 205 1.85 10.86 -9.71
C GLY A 205 2.05 9.44 -9.16
N SER A 206 0.95 8.72 -9.03
CA SER A 206 0.95 7.32 -8.62
C SER A 206 1.43 6.39 -9.74
N LEU A 207 1.75 5.14 -9.36
CA LEU A 207 2.04 4.09 -10.35
C LEU A 207 0.84 3.75 -11.24
N SER A 208 -0.39 4.05 -10.79
CA SER A 208 -1.59 3.90 -11.61
C SER A 208 -1.55 4.79 -12.85
N ASN A 209 -0.90 5.96 -12.78
CA ASN A 209 -0.82 6.83 -13.95
C ASN A 209 0.05 6.26 -15.06
N LEU A 210 1.02 5.40 -14.76
CA LEU A 210 1.92 4.78 -15.75
C LEU A 210 1.26 3.67 -16.59
N VAL A 211 0.03 3.28 -16.28
CA VAL A 211 -0.63 2.15 -16.94
C VAL A 211 -1.08 2.49 -18.36
N LEU A 212 -0.68 1.67 -19.33
CA LEU A 212 -1.08 1.72 -20.73
C LEU A 212 -2.18 0.71 -21.09
N GLU A 213 -2.27 -0.39 -20.33
CA GLU A 213 -3.20 -1.49 -20.57
C GLU A 213 -3.38 -2.30 -19.29
N VAL A 214 -4.60 -2.79 -19.04
CA VAL A 214 -4.89 -3.76 -17.96
C VAL A 214 -5.68 -4.94 -18.50
N THR A 215 -5.36 -6.14 -18.05
CA THR A 215 -6.18 -7.33 -18.28
C THR A 215 -6.89 -7.71 -17.00
N ILE A 216 -8.21 -7.80 -17.07
CA ILE A 216 -9.09 -8.09 -15.93
C ILE A 216 -9.97 -9.32 -16.20
N VAL A 217 -10.50 -9.91 -15.13
CA VAL A 217 -11.63 -10.83 -15.22
C VAL A 217 -12.92 -10.01 -15.03
N ALA A 218 -13.76 -9.95 -16.07
CA ALA A 218 -14.98 -9.14 -16.07
C ALA A 218 -16.12 -9.84 -16.82
N TRP A 219 -17.35 -9.46 -16.48
CA TRP A 219 -18.56 -9.99 -17.09
C TRP A 219 -18.67 -9.62 -18.56
N ASP A 220 -18.82 -10.64 -19.41
CA ASP A 220 -19.20 -10.47 -20.81
C ASP A 220 -20.68 -10.84 -20.98
N LYS A 221 -21.49 -9.84 -21.30
CA LYS A 221 -22.94 -10.00 -21.54
C LYS A 221 -23.25 -10.95 -22.70
N LYS A 222 -22.38 -11.05 -23.70
CA LYS A 222 -22.58 -11.95 -24.86
C LYS A 222 -22.31 -13.39 -24.48
N ALA A 223 -21.26 -13.63 -23.70
CA ALA A 223 -20.92 -14.96 -23.20
C ALA A 223 -21.80 -15.39 -22.01
N ASN A 224 -22.45 -14.43 -21.34
CA ASN A 224 -23.18 -14.64 -20.08
C ASN A 224 -22.30 -15.32 -19.02
N ALA A 225 -21.05 -14.87 -18.92
CA ALA A 225 -20.02 -15.40 -18.04
C ALA A 225 -18.93 -14.33 -17.83
N TYR A 226 -18.11 -14.52 -16.80
CA TYR A 226 -16.87 -13.78 -16.65
C TYR A 226 -15.83 -14.29 -17.66
N THR A 227 -15.13 -13.37 -18.30
CA THR A 227 -14.07 -13.66 -19.29
C THR A 227 -12.87 -12.75 -19.04
N LEU A 228 -11.74 -13.06 -19.67
CA LEU A 228 -10.60 -12.14 -19.71
C LEU A 228 -10.92 -11.00 -20.67
N GLN A 229 -10.73 -9.77 -20.21
CA GLN A 229 -10.88 -8.56 -21.01
C GLN A 229 -9.63 -7.69 -20.84
N THR A 230 -9.00 -7.36 -21.96
CA THR A 230 -7.89 -6.42 -22.01
C THR A 230 -8.42 -5.04 -22.36
N ILE A 231 -8.16 -4.08 -21.49
CA ILE A 231 -8.63 -2.71 -21.58
C ILE A 231 -7.42 -1.80 -21.82
N ASP A 232 -7.37 -1.19 -23.00
CA ASP A 232 -6.38 -0.17 -23.35
C ASP A 232 -6.66 1.13 -22.59
N ARG A 233 -5.63 1.90 -22.21
CA ARG A 233 -5.75 3.15 -21.44
C ARG A 233 -6.64 4.22 -22.11
N ARG A 234 -6.88 4.13 -23.42
CA ARG A 234 -7.80 5.01 -24.17
C ARG A 234 -9.27 4.58 -24.05
N ASP A 235 -9.55 3.37 -23.58
CA ASP A 235 -10.92 2.93 -23.35
C ASP A 235 -11.54 3.75 -22.21
N ARG A 236 -12.79 4.16 -22.38
CA ARG A 236 -13.56 4.86 -21.36
C ARG A 236 -13.63 4.11 -20.03
N ASP A 237 -13.63 2.78 -20.03
CA ASP A 237 -13.74 2.00 -18.81
C ASP A 237 -12.39 1.96 -18.05
N ALA A 238 -11.26 2.19 -18.72
CA ALA A 238 -9.90 2.09 -18.16
C ALA A 238 -9.72 2.94 -16.90
N ALA A 239 -10.20 4.18 -16.93
CA ALA A 239 -10.05 5.13 -15.82
C ALA A 239 -10.67 4.63 -14.50
N ALA A 240 -11.74 3.83 -14.56
CA ALA A 240 -12.35 3.24 -13.37
C ALA A 240 -11.64 1.96 -12.90
N VAL A 241 -10.94 1.27 -13.80
CA VAL A 241 -10.36 -0.05 -13.57
C VAL A 241 -8.94 0.02 -13.01
N ILE A 242 -8.16 1.01 -13.42
CA ILE A 242 -6.74 1.11 -13.06
C ILE A 242 -6.56 1.24 -11.54
N THR A 243 -7.27 2.18 -10.92
CA THR A 243 -7.41 2.27 -9.46
C THR A 243 -8.82 1.83 -9.09
N ASN A 244 -8.96 0.59 -8.65
CA ASN A 244 -10.27 -0.04 -8.47
C ASN A 244 -10.60 -0.45 -7.02
N LEU A 245 -9.68 -0.25 -6.06
CA LEU A 245 -9.87 -0.61 -4.66
C LEU A 245 -10.33 -2.07 -4.48
N GLY A 246 -9.76 -2.99 -5.27
CA GLY A 246 -10.12 -4.41 -5.26
C GLY A 246 -11.54 -4.73 -5.75
N ARG A 247 -12.28 -3.80 -6.37
CA ARG A 247 -13.63 -4.02 -6.92
C ARG A 247 -13.62 -4.87 -8.20
N LEU A 248 -12.44 -5.20 -8.72
CA LEU A 248 -12.21 -6.07 -9.86
C LEU A 248 -10.96 -6.92 -9.62
N LEU A 249 -10.82 -8.01 -10.39
CA LEU A 249 -9.60 -8.79 -10.45
C LEU A 249 -8.76 -8.38 -11.66
N VAL A 250 -7.67 -7.65 -11.39
CA VAL A 250 -6.58 -7.43 -12.36
C VAL A 250 -5.67 -8.65 -12.34
N VAL A 251 -5.39 -9.23 -13.51
CA VAL A 251 -4.45 -10.37 -13.64
C VAL A 251 -3.12 -9.97 -14.28
N GLU A 252 -3.10 -8.84 -15.00
CA GLU A 252 -1.92 -8.32 -15.69
C GLU A 252 -2.08 -6.84 -15.99
N ALA A 253 -0.97 -6.09 -15.99
CA ALA A 253 -0.92 -4.70 -16.42
C ALA A 253 0.32 -4.41 -17.26
N VAL A 254 0.23 -3.39 -18.11
CA VAL A 254 1.35 -2.85 -18.88
C VAL A 254 1.64 -1.43 -18.42
N PHE A 255 2.88 -1.16 -18.05
CA PHE A 255 3.34 0.16 -17.59
C PHE A 255 4.27 0.78 -18.62
N GLN A 256 4.14 2.07 -18.90
CA GLN A 256 5.20 2.82 -19.56
C GLN A 256 6.43 2.93 -18.64
N LEU A 257 7.62 3.01 -19.24
CA LEU A 257 8.88 3.15 -18.54
C LEU A 257 9.72 4.25 -19.17
N GLY A 258 10.46 4.96 -18.34
CA GLY A 258 11.50 5.86 -18.81
C GLY A 258 12.90 5.28 -18.60
N GLU A 259 13.91 6.00 -19.09
CA GLU A 259 15.31 5.66 -18.87
C GLU A 259 15.63 5.66 -17.36
N ASN A 260 16.37 4.66 -16.90
CA ASN A 260 16.72 4.58 -15.49
C ASN A 260 17.55 5.80 -15.06
N GLN A 261 17.28 6.29 -13.86
CA GLN A 261 17.97 7.45 -13.31
C GLN A 261 18.96 7.03 -12.24
N LYS A 262 20.16 7.60 -12.28
CA LYS A 262 21.05 7.60 -11.12
C LYS A 262 20.57 8.64 -10.12
N LEU A 263 20.33 8.20 -8.89
CA LEU A 263 19.81 9.02 -7.82
C LEU A 263 20.82 9.09 -6.67
N ARG A 264 20.95 10.25 -6.05
CA ARG A 264 21.59 10.45 -4.76
C ARG A 264 20.51 10.55 -3.69
N CYS A 265 20.58 9.76 -2.63
CA CYS A 265 19.74 9.93 -1.43
C CYS A 265 20.59 10.45 -0.27
N GLN A 266 20.22 11.60 0.26
CA GLN A 266 20.85 12.21 1.43
C GLN A 266 19.90 12.18 2.62
N SER A 267 20.41 11.79 3.79
CA SER A 267 19.70 11.84 5.06
C SER A 267 20.23 12.96 5.94
N PHE A 268 19.32 13.73 6.54
CA PHE A 268 19.60 14.77 7.50
C PHE A 268 18.85 14.47 8.80
N THR A 269 19.55 14.57 9.94
CA THR A 269 18.98 14.42 11.29
C THR A 269 19.35 15.60 12.18
N ASP A 270 19.88 16.68 11.59
CA ASP A 270 20.42 17.84 12.29
C ASP A 270 19.57 19.12 12.08
N ILE A 271 18.43 19.00 11.40
CA ILE A 271 17.52 20.10 11.09
C ILE A 271 16.41 20.11 12.14
N HIS A 272 16.20 21.26 12.79
CA HIS A 272 15.12 21.42 13.76
C HIS A 272 13.76 21.41 13.04
N VAL A 273 12.73 20.84 13.66
CA VAL A 273 11.38 20.73 13.08
C VAL A 273 10.80 22.11 12.74
N ASP A 274 11.01 23.11 13.60
CA ASP A 274 10.56 24.49 13.34
C ASP A 274 11.32 25.18 12.18
N GLU A 275 12.51 24.70 11.81
CA GLU A 275 13.19 25.15 10.57
C GLU A 275 12.62 24.41 9.37
N LEU A 276 12.55 23.08 9.43
CA LEU A 276 12.15 22.23 8.31
C LEU A 276 10.68 22.44 7.92
N LEU A 277 9.78 22.41 8.91
CA LEU A 277 8.33 22.49 8.79
C LEU A 277 7.77 23.86 9.21
N GLY A 278 8.63 24.88 9.32
CA GLY A 278 8.22 26.24 9.68
C GLY A 278 7.32 26.90 8.63
N PRO A 279 6.78 28.10 8.92
CA PRO A 279 5.88 28.79 8.01
C PRO A 279 6.57 29.21 6.69
N PRO A 280 5.82 29.58 5.63
CA PRO A 280 6.37 29.86 4.30
C PRO A 280 7.49 30.92 4.23
N GLU A 281 7.50 31.86 5.18
CA GLU A 281 8.52 32.91 5.30
C GLU A 281 9.86 32.42 5.87
N THR A 282 9.88 31.24 6.49
CA THR A 282 11.08 30.63 7.07
C THR A 282 12.18 30.49 6.03
N LYS A 283 13.39 30.84 6.42
CA LYS A 283 14.61 30.73 5.60
C LYS A 283 15.43 29.55 6.09
N GLY A 284 16.26 28.99 5.20
CA GLY A 284 17.14 27.87 5.54
C GLY A 284 16.67 26.56 4.92
N ARG A 285 16.77 25.47 5.67
CA ARG A 285 16.58 24.09 5.21
C ARG A 285 15.11 23.65 5.32
N THR A 286 14.21 24.39 4.70
CA THR A 286 12.76 24.12 4.68
C THR A 286 12.40 23.00 3.70
N VAL A 287 11.20 22.41 3.83
CA VAL A 287 10.69 21.46 2.83
C VAL A 287 10.66 22.07 1.42
N ALA A 288 10.16 23.29 1.27
CA ALA A 288 10.15 23.99 -0.01
C ALA A 288 11.55 24.12 -0.61
N HIS A 289 12.57 24.42 0.21
CA HIS A 289 13.96 24.47 -0.26
C HIS A 289 14.40 23.14 -0.89
N TYR A 290 14.12 22.00 -0.23
CA TYR A 290 14.52 20.69 -0.75
C TYR A 290 13.67 20.24 -1.94
N LEU A 291 12.37 20.57 -1.98
CA LEU A 291 11.54 20.31 -3.14
C LEU A 291 12.00 21.10 -4.37
N ASP A 292 12.38 22.37 -4.20
CA ASP A 292 12.89 23.17 -5.32
C ASP A 292 14.24 22.67 -5.81
N LYS A 293 15.08 22.19 -4.89
CA LYS A 293 16.42 21.69 -5.20
C LYS A 293 16.42 20.30 -5.83
N ALA A 294 15.57 19.40 -5.36
CA ALA A 294 15.68 17.97 -5.62
C ALA A 294 14.36 17.30 -6.03
N GLY A 295 13.22 17.93 -5.73
CA GLY A 295 11.90 17.45 -6.10
C GLY A 295 11.38 16.26 -5.29
N ARG A 296 12.24 15.52 -4.59
CA ARG A 296 11.88 14.27 -3.88
C ARG A 296 12.35 14.36 -2.44
N MET A 297 11.43 14.18 -1.50
CA MET A 297 11.73 14.25 -0.07
C MET A 297 10.75 13.47 0.79
N GLU A 298 11.22 12.97 1.92
CA GLU A 298 10.38 12.36 2.95
C GLU A 298 10.87 12.83 4.31
N VAL A 299 9.93 13.24 5.15
CA VAL A 299 10.18 13.54 6.57
C VAL A 299 9.65 12.37 7.39
N ILE A 300 10.50 11.77 8.21
CA ILE A 300 10.08 10.88 9.30
C ILE A 300 10.34 11.63 10.60
N TRP A 301 9.28 12.06 11.27
CA TRP A 301 9.36 12.83 12.51
C TRP A 301 8.95 11.97 13.70
N PHE A 302 9.93 11.55 14.49
CA PHE A 302 9.70 10.71 15.68
C PHE A 302 8.94 11.49 16.76
N PRO A 303 8.00 10.84 17.47
CA PRO A 303 7.16 11.51 18.46
C PRO A 303 8.02 12.10 19.59
N PHE A 304 7.66 13.30 20.08
CA PHE A 304 8.38 14.02 21.14
C PHE A 304 9.86 14.31 20.83
N THR A 305 10.22 14.48 19.55
CA THR A 305 11.59 14.87 19.16
C THR A 305 11.58 16.19 18.39
N ASP A 306 12.68 16.93 18.46
CA ASP A 306 12.79 18.24 17.80
C ASP A 306 13.43 18.16 16.40
N LYS A 307 13.94 16.99 16.01
CA LYS A 307 14.70 16.81 14.77
C LYS A 307 14.19 15.60 14.00
N PRO A 308 13.51 15.80 12.86
CA PRO A 308 13.12 14.70 12.00
C PRO A 308 14.31 14.03 11.32
N TRP A 309 14.11 12.80 10.85
CA TRP A 309 14.93 12.20 9.81
C TRP A 309 14.36 12.61 8.44
N LEU A 310 15.02 13.58 7.80
CA LEU A 310 14.72 14.01 6.44
C LEU A 310 15.53 13.17 5.45
N LYS A 311 14.88 12.59 4.44
CA LYS A 311 15.50 12.01 3.25
C LYS A 311 15.24 12.88 2.03
N VAL A 312 16.25 13.06 1.18
CA VAL A 312 16.17 13.88 -0.04
C VAL A 312 16.82 13.14 -1.19
N TRP A 313 16.06 12.92 -2.27
CA TRP A 313 16.56 12.26 -3.47
C TRP A 313 16.79 13.27 -4.60
N SER A 314 17.99 13.31 -5.15
CA SER A 314 18.33 14.17 -6.29
C SER A 314 18.75 13.33 -7.49
N VAL A 315 18.26 13.67 -8.68
CA VAL A 315 18.81 13.11 -9.93
C VAL A 315 20.28 13.50 -10.03
N ALA A 316 21.17 12.51 -10.09
CA ALA A 316 22.61 12.69 -10.04
C ALA A 316 23.29 11.75 -11.05
N PRO A 317 23.41 12.14 -12.33
CA PRO A 317 23.98 11.27 -13.36
C PRO A 317 25.43 10.82 -13.09
N LYS A 318 26.17 11.57 -12.25
CA LYS A 318 27.52 11.23 -11.81
C LYS A 318 27.54 11.11 -10.30
N LYS A 319 28.21 10.07 -9.80
CA LYS A 319 28.42 9.86 -8.36
C LYS A 319 29.14 11.07 -7.75
N PRO A 320 28.56 11.74 -6.73
CA PRO A 320 29.29 12.74 -5.97
C PRO A 320 30.52 12.13 -5.27
N LEU A 321 31.54 12.95 -5.04
CA LEU A 321 32.86 12.49 -4.56
C LEU A 321 32.75 11.63 -3.29
N PHE A 322 31.94 12.06 -2.33
CA PHE A 322 31.82 11.43 -1.00
C PHE A 322 30.59 10.54 -0.82
N SER A 323 29.69 10.47 -1.81
CA SER A 323 28.55 9.56 -1.74
C SER A 323 29.03 8.11 -1.83
N ARG A 324 28.48 7.25 -0.97
CA ARG A 324 28.68 5.81 -1.02
C ARG A 324 27.85 5.23 -2.16
N GLU A 325 28.48 4.49 -3.06
CA GLU A 325 27.76 3.80 -4.12
C GLU A 325 27.01 2.59 -3.56
N VAL A 326 25.76 2.42 -4.00
CA VAL A 326 24.90 1.29 -3.64
C VAL A 326 24.40 0.60 -4.90
N THR A 327 24.42 -0.72 -4.88
CA THR A 327 24.01 -1.59 -6.01
C THR A 327 22.85 -2.51 -5.65
N GLU A 328 22.29 -2.34 -4.45
CA GLU A 328 21.16 -3.10 -3.94
C GLU A 328 20.26 -2.18 -3.09
N PRO A 329 18.95 -2.48 -2.97
CA PRO A 329 18.00 -1.72 -2.17
C PRO A 329 18.18 -1.96 -0.65
N TYR A 330 17.37 -1.26 0.15
CA TYR A 330 17.27 -1.44 1.61
C TYR A 330 18.54 -1.10 2.39
N ASN A 331 19.02 0.13 2.18
CA ASN A 331 20.28 0.65 2.71
C ASN A 331 20.20 1.15 4.18
N TYR A 332 19.11 0.87 4.89
CA TYR A 332 18.89 1.27 6.30
C TYR A 332 18.67 0.04 7.21
N PRO A 333 19.67 -0.84 7.38
CA PRO A 333 19.49 -2.09 8.11
C PRO A 333 19.14 -1.91 9.60
N PHE A 334 19.34 -0.72 10.15
CA PHE A 334 18.97 -0.35 11.51
C PHE A 334 17.47 -0.02 11.67
N SER A 335 16.74 0.24 10.59
CA SER A 335 15.27 0.31 10.58
C SER A 335 14.66 -0.99 10.07
N ASP A 336 15.31 -1.62 9.10
CA ASP A 336 14.67 -2.66 8.27
C ASP A 336 14.73 -4.07 8.87
N ASN A 337 15.59 -4.31 9.87
CA ASN A 337 15.79 -5.64 10.45
C ASN A 337 15.42 -5.65 11.94
N MET A 338 14.13 -5.61 12.25
CA MET A 338 13.62 -5.74 13.62
C MET A 338 13.13 -7.19 13.85
N PRO A 339 13.83 -7.98 14.70
CA PRO A 339 13.31 -9.27 15.14
C PRO A 339 11.98 -9.12 15.89
N ASP A 340 11.08 -10.11 15.79
CA ASP A 340 9.76 -10.10 16.44
C ASP A 340 9.86 -9.82 17.95
N GLU A 341 10.91 -10.32 18.63
CA GLU A 341 11.11 -10.10 20.07
C GLU A 341 11.44 -8.63 20.39
N ILE A 342 12.17 -7.95 19.50
CA ILE A 342 12.50 -6.54 19.65
C ILE A 342 11.28 -5.67 19.35
N GLU A 343 10.47 -6.06 18.37
CA GLU A 343 9.20 -5.40 18.10
C GLU A 343 8.26 -5.49 19.31
N GLU A 344 8.03 -6.69 19.87
CA GLU A 344 7.14 -6.83 21.03
C GLU A 344 7.70 -6.11 22.27
N MET A 345 9.02 -6.07 22.43
CA MET A 345 9.65 -5.24 23.46
C MET A 345 9.34 -3.74 23.22
N ALA A 346 9.47 -3.23 22.01
CA ALA A 346 9.15 -1.84 21.67
C ALA A 346 7.65 -1.53 21.91
N ARG A 347 6.77 -2.45 21.52
CA ARG A 347 5.31 -2.34 21.71
C ARG A 347 4.94 -2.35 23.19
N SER A 348 5.46 -3.30 23.96
CA SER A 348 5.17 -3.44 25.40
C SER A 348 5.63 -2.24 26.22
N LEU A 349 6.76 -1.60 25.86
CA LEU A 349 7.23 -0.38 26.53
C LEU A 349 6.17 0.72 26.53
N THR A 350 5.54 0.96 25.38
CA THR A 350 4.56 2.04 25.21
C THR A 350 3.14 1.61 25.58
N ARG A 351 2.80 0.32 25.48
CA ARG A 351 1.51 -0.23 25.92
C ARG A 351 1.41 -0.31 27.45
N ASP A 352 2.40 -0.91 28.10
CA ASP A 352 2.36 -1.20 29.53
C ASP A 352 2.75 0.04 30.37
N ASN A 353 3.45 0.99 29.75
CA ASN A 353 3.78 2.30 30.32
C ASN A 353 3.75 3.39 29.24
N LYS A 354 2.55 3.87 28.90
CA LYS A 354 2.35 4.94 27.91
C LYS A 354 3.18 6.20 28.14
N ALA A 355 3.48 6.55 29.40
CA ALA A 355 4.34 7.68 29.75
C ALA A 355 5.81 7.50 29.32
N SER A 356 6.21 6.32 28.87
CA SER A 356 7.53 6.08 28.25
C SER A 356 7.60 6.49 26.78
N THR A 357 6.47 6.84 26.14
CA THR A 357 6.43 7.20 24.71
C THR A 357 7.42 8.30 24.32
N PRO A 358 7.61 9.39 25.09
CA PRO A 358 8.64 10.39 24.76
C PRO A 358 10.06 9.82 24.74
N LEU A 359 10.39 8.96 25.71
CA LEU A 359 11.68 8.27 25.76
C LEU A 359 11.85 7.31 24.56
N PHE A 360 10.78 6.59 24.20
CA PHE A 360 10.77 5.69 23.05
C PHE A 360 11.01 6.45 21.73
N GLY A 361 10.35 7.60 21.53
CA GLY A 361 10.57 8.48 20.38
C GLY A 361 12.03 8.95 20.28
N GLN A 362 12.60 9.40 21.40
CA GLN A 362 14.02 9.80 21.47
C GLN A 362 14.97 8.63 21.16
N MET A 363 14.63 7.41 21.61
CA MET A 363 15.40 6.21 21.32
C MET A 363 15.39 5.90 19.81
N MET A 364 14.22 5.92 19.16
CA MET A 364 14.11 5.70 17.71
C MET A 364 14.95 6.71 16.92
N TYR A 365 14.83 8.00 17.24
CA TYR A 365 15.66 9.04 16.63
C TYR A 365 17.16 8.76 16.80
N ASN A 366 17.60 8.42 18.01
CA ASN A 366 19.01 8.16 18.29
C ASN A 366 19.53 6.93 17.53
N VAL A 367 18.73 5.87 17.42
CA VAL A 367 19.06 4.67 16.64
C VAL A 367 19.19 5.01 15.15
N SER A 368 18.28 5.80 14.59
CA SER A 368 18.36 6.24 13.20
C SER A 368 19.60 7.09 12.94
N THR A 369 19.89 8.09 13.78
CA THR A 369 21.09 8.94 13.64
C THR A 369 22.38 8.13 13.75
N ALA A 370 22.50 7.27 14.78
CA ALA A 370 23.68 6.44 14.97
C ALA A 370 23.83 5.40 13.86
N GLY A 371 22.72 4.79 13.41
CA GLY A 371 22.67 3.81 12.35
C GLY A 371 23.10 4.38 11.00
N LEU A 372 22.62 5.57 10.63
CA LEU A 372 23.05 6.29 9.43
C LEU A 372 24.57 6.53 9.41
N LEU A 373 25.15 6.91 10.55
CA LEU A 373 26.59 7.10 10.68
C LEU A 373 27.36 5.77 10.60
N ALA A 374 26.95 4.79 11.39
CA ALA A 374 27.62 3.49 11.50
C ALA A 374 27.63 2.72 10.17
N THR A 375 26.57 2.86 9.37
CA THR A 375 26.42 2.20 8.07
C THR A 375 26.86 3.08 6.89
N GLN A 376 27.31 4.32 7.14
CA GLN A 376 27.66 5.30 6.11
C GLN A 376 26.52 5.48 5.09
N SER A 377 25.28 5.52 5.56
CA SER A 377 24.07 5.57 4.73
C SER A 377 23.42 6.96 4.69
N ALA A 378 24.07 7.96 5.29
CA ALA A 378 23.61 9.34 5.25
C ALA A 378 23.74 10.00 3.86
N ASP A 379 24.57 9.46 2.97
CA ASP A 379 24.76 9.96 1.61
C ASP A 379 25.10 8.80 0.67
N ILE A 380 24.06 8.25 0.04
CA ILE A 380 24.14 7.11 -0.86
C ILE A 380 23.80 7.50 -2.30
N TRP A 381 24.32 6.76 -3.26
CA TRP A 381 24.10 7.00 -4.68
C TRP A 381 24.03 5.69 -5.44
N GLY A 382 23.08 5.55 -6.36
CA GLY A 382 22.91 4.32 -7.14
C GLY A 382 21.84 4.47 -8.21
N ASP A 383 21.51 3.35 -8.85
CA ASP A 383 20.32 3.27 -9.70
C ASP A 383 19.04 3.50 -8.89
N SER A 384 17.99 3.96 -9.56
CA SER A 384 16.78 4.45 -8.91
C SER A 384 16.21 3.46 -7.89
N LYS A 385 16.01 2.19 -8.28
CA LYS A 385 15.52 1.11 -7.38
C LYS A 385 16.32 1.04 -6.08
N ASN A 386 17.65 1.10 -6.16
CA ASN A 386 18.56 0.85 -5.04
C ASN A 386 18.49 1.93 -3.95
N VAL A 387 17.92 3.09 -4.26
CA VAL A 387 17.66 4.15 -3.27
C VAL A 387 16.18 4.46 -3.06
N LEU A 388 15.29 4.00 -3.93
CA LEU A 388 13.84 4.19 -3.78
C LEU A 388 13.17 3.07 -2.97
N LEU A 389 13.73 1.86 -2.94
CA LEU A 389 13.27 0.79 -2.06
C LEU A 389 14.08 0.81 -0.76
N TYR A 390 13.43 1.18 0.34
CA TYR A 390 14.08 1.41 1.63
C TYR A 390 13.27 0.94 2.86
N ILE A 391 12.17 0.20 2.65
CA ILE A 391 11.41 -0.42 3.73
C ILE A 391 11.33 -1.93 3.46
N LYS A 392 11.79 -2.75 4.42
CA LYS A 392 11.55 -4.21 4.40
C LYS A 392 10.32 -4.57 5.24
N PRO A 393 9.66 -5.72 4.98
CA PRO A 393 8.55 -6.20 5.80
C PRO A 393 8.91 -6.49 7.25
N SER A 394 10.20 -6.59 7.57
CA SER A 394 10.77 -6.76 8.91
C SER A 394 11.02 -5.43 9.66
N THR A 395 10.53 -4.29 9.16
CA THR A 395 10.42 -3.08 9.98
C THR A 395 9.30 -3.23 11.02
N LEU A 396 9.24 -2.33 12.01
CA LEU A 396 8.24 -2.35 13.07
C LEU A 396 6.81 -2.35 12.50
N ARG A 397 5.99 -3.35 12.85
CA ARG A 397 4.58 -3.39 12.42
C ARG A 397 3.76 -2.30 13.14
N ILE A 398 3.16 -1.42 12.34
CA ILE A 398 2.41 -0.25 12.81
C ILE A 398 1.04 -0.16 12.15
N ASP A 399 0.13 0.58 12.78
CA ASP A 399 -1.05 1.16 12.14
C ASP A 399 -0.73 2.59 11.67
N ALA A 400 -1.42 3.06 10.64
CA ALA A 400 -1.21 4.38 10.07
C ALA A 400 -2.53 4.97 9.57
N SER A 401 -2.85 6.20 9.98
CA SER A 401 -3.76 7.04 9.21
C SER A 401 -3.05 7.59 7.98
N GLY A 402 -3.78 7.98 6.94
CA GLY A 402 -3.17 8.55 5.73
C GLY A 402 -4.10 9.42 4.92
N TYR A 403 -3.61 10.59 4.49
CA TYR A 403 -4.37 11.56 3.71
C TYR A 403 -3.50 12.27 2.67
N ALA A 404 -4.07 12.50 1.50
CA ALA A 404 -3.53 13.38 0.46
C ALA A 404 -4.22 14.75 0.51
N VAL A 405 -3.45 15.81 0.69
CA VAL A 405 -3.89 17.20 0.53
C VAL A 405 -3.47 17.70 -0.85
N LEU A 406 -4.42 17.78 -1.76
CA LEU A 406 -4.23 18.29 -3.11
C LEU A 406 -4.23 19.81 -3.07
N THR A 407 -3.19 20.41 -3.64
CA THR A 407 -2.98 21.87 -3.63
C THR A 407 -2.03 22.27 -4.75
N ARG A 408 -1.84 23.58 -4.96
CA ARG A 408 -0.72 24.10 -5.75
C ARG A 408 0.61 23.92 -5.03
N ARG A 409 1.68 23.65 -5.77
CA ARG A 409 3.06 23.48 -5.28
C ARG A 409 3.51 24.61 -4.35
N SER A 410 3.18 25.85 -4.68
CA SER A 410 3.58 27.03 -3.89
C SER A 410 2.96 27.08 -2.48
N ASN A 411 1.92 26.27 -2.21
CA ASN A 411 1.31 26.16 -0.88
C ASN A 411 1.92 25.05 -0.01
N VAL A 412 2.79 24.17 -0.54
CA VAL A 412 3.27 22.98 0.18
C VAL A 412 3.84 23.30 1.57
N GLN A 413 4.70 24.31 1.68
CA GLN A 413 5.27 24.71 2.97
C GLN A 413 4.20 25.14 3.97
N ARG A 414 3.15 25.85 3.50
CA ARG A 414 2.03 26.28 4.36
C ARG A 414 1.21 25.08 4.83
N VAL A 415 0.86 24.18 3.92
CA VAL A 415 0.08 22.97 4.23
C VAL A 415 0.81 22.12 5.28
N ILE A 416 2.12 21.92 5.11
CA ILE A 416 2.96 21.19 6.06
C ILE A 416 3.07 21.93 7.39
N HIS A 417 3.26 23.24 7.37
CA HIS A 417 3.36 24.04 8.59
C HIS A 417 2.08 23.98 9.42
N ASP A 418 0.92 24.20 8.80
CA ASP A 418 -0.37 24.19 9.48
C ASP A 418 -0.64 22.81 10.11
N PHE A 419 -0.29 21.72 9.42
CA PHE A 419 -0.36 20.37 9.97
C PHE A 419 0.60 20.19 11.15
N ALA A 420 1.85 20.64 11.03
CA ALA A 420 2.85 20.52 12.09
C ALA A 420 2.42 21.26 13.36
N GLU A 421 1.85 22.47 13.25
CA GLU A 421 1.31 23.21 14.41
C GLU A 421 0.15 22.43 15.05
N LYS A 422 -0.83 21.97 14.25
CA LYS A 422 -1.95 21.18 14.78
C LYS A 422 -1.47 19.90 15.47
N PHE A 423 -0.52 19.19 14.87
CA PHE A 423 0.03 17.97 15.44
C PHE A 423 0.74 18.24 16.78
N LYS A 424 1.58 19.29 16.86
CA LYS A 424 2.22 19.72 18.13
C LYS A 424 1.17 20.02 19.20
N ASP A 425 0.14 20.78 18.86
CA ASP A 425 -0.94 21.14 19.78
C ASP A 425 -1.68 19.91 20.30
N MET A 426 -2.01 18.97 19.42
CA MET A 426 -2.69 17.73 19.80
C MET A 426 -1.80 16.86 20.69
N VAL A 427 -0.54 16.63 20.30
CA VAL A 427 0.40 15.84 21.12
C VAL A 427 0.54 16.43 22.52
N ALA A 428 0.71 17.75 22.64
CA ALA A 428 0.78 18.43 23.94
C ALA A 428 -0.53 18.32 24.74
N ALA A 429 -1.69 18.40 24.08
CA ALA A 429 -2.98 18.27 24.75
C ALA A 429 -3.20 16.85 25.30
N TYR A 430 -2.87 15.81 24.53
CA TYR A 430 -2.95 14.43 24.99
C TYR A 430 -1.94 14.13 26.10
N GLU A 431 -0.70 14.63 25.97
CA GLU A 431 0.31 14.49 27.03
C GLU A 431 -0.14 15.14 28.34
N ALA A 432 -0.77 16.32 28.29
CA ALA A 432 -1.32 16.99 29.46
C ALA A 432 -2.44 16.18 30.16
N MET A 433 -3.11 15.28 29.44
CA MET A 433 -4.08 14.32 29.98
C MET A 433 -3.42 13.01 30.46
N GLY A 434 -2.11 12.85 30.28
CA GLY A 434 -1.39 11.60 30.52
C GLY A 434 -1.67 10.53 29.47
N GLU A 435 -2.08 10.93 28.27
CA GLU A 435 -2.38 10.06 27.13
C GLU A 435 -1.30 10.19 26.04
N TYR A 436 -0.99 9.08 25.34
CA TYR A 436 0.07 9.03 24.34
C TYR A 436 -0.39 8.26 23.08
N PRO A 437 -1.39 8.79 22.34
CA PRO A 437 -2.05 8.06 21.25
C PRO A 437 -1.16 7.85 20.01
N ILE A 438 -0.09 8.63 19.87
CA ILE A 438 0.87 8.55 18.76
C ILE A 438 2.25 8.22 19.34
N ASN A 439 2.64 6.96 19.18
CA ASN A 439 3.89 6.40 19.69
C ASN A 439 4.84 5.95 18.58
N MET A 440 4.49 6.19 17.32
CA MET A 440 5.31 5.99 16.14
C MET A 440 5.39 7.30 15.33
N PRO A 441 6.29 7.41 14.33
CA PRO A 441 6.54 8.67 13.65
C PRO A 441 5.33 9.26 12.93
N VAL A 442 5.39 10.56 12.68
CA VAL A 442 4.67 11.18 11.56
C VAL A 442 5.52 11.03 10.30
N GLU A 443 4.90 10.69 9.18
CA GLU A 443 5.55 10.69 7.87
C GLU A 443 4.92 11.75 6.96
N ILE A 444 5.77 12.51 6.25
CA ILE A 444 5.35 13.57 5.31
C ILE A 444 6.08 13.38 3.99
N ARG A 445 5.30 13.31 2.91
CA ARG A 445 5.80 13.14 1.53
C ARG A 445 5.06 14.07 0.58
N VAL A 446 5.63 14.30 -0.60
CA VAL A 446 4.98 15.08 -1.66
C VAL A 446 5.09 14.35 -2.99
N THR A 447 4.00 14.31 -3.75
CA THR A 447 3.96 13.78 -5.12
C THR A 447 3.34 14.80 -6.07
N GLY A 448 3.53 14.59 -7.37
CA GLY A 448 2.63 15.15 -8.38
C GLY A 448 1.24 14.51 -8.31
N LEU A 449 0.38 14.93 -9.22
CA LEU A 449 -0.93 14.32 -9.44
C LEU A 449 -0.87 13.32 -10.61
N ASP A 450 -1.92 12.51 -10.77
CA ASP A 450 -2.07 11.61 -11.93
C ASP A 450 -2.45 12.39 -13.19
N GLN A 451 -1.50 13.16 -13.69
CA GLN A 451 -1.67 14.03 -14.84
C GLN A 451 -1.80 13.17 -16.12
N PRO A 452 -2.93 13.25 -16.86
CA PRO A 452 -3.15 12.38 -18.02
C PRO A 452 -2.18 12.61 -19.18
N ASP A 453 -1.60 13.80 -19.27
CA ASP A 453 -0.59 14.17 -20.29
C ASP A 453 0.81 13.63 -19.98
N GLU A 454 1.01 13.05 -18.79
CA GLU A 454 2.20 12.26 -18.46
C GLU A 454 2.12 10.82 -19.01
N VAL A 455 0.96 10.42 -19.54
CA VAL A 455 0.79 9.16 -20.27
C VAL A 455 1.22 9.36 -21.72
N ASP A 456 2.41 8.90 -22.06
CA ASP A 456 3.05 9.28 -23.30
C ASP A 456 2.44 8.58 -24.53
N GLY A 457 2.25 9.36 -25.60
CA GLY A 457 1.83 8.87 -26.92
C GLY A 457 0.34 8.57 -27.08
N ILE A 458 -0.49 8.78 -26.05
CA ILE A 458 -1.94 8.59 -26.11
C ILE A 458 -2.71 9.68 -25.36
N SER A 459 -3.97 9.91 -25.74
CA SER A 459 -4.90 10.70 -24.92
C SER A 459 -5.51 9.78 -23.86
N ALA A 460 -5.17 9.99 -22.60
CA ALA A 460 -5.65 9.20 -21.48
C ALA A 460 -6.65 9.98 -20.59
N GLU A 461 -7.47 9.25 -19.84
CA GLU A 461 -8.16 9.78 -18.65
C GLU A 461 -7.30 9.47 -17.40
N ALA A 462 -7.37 10.33 -16.38
CA ALA A 462 -6.78 10.06 -15.07
C ALA A 462 -7.57 8.94 -14.35
N PRO A 463 -6.92 8.09 -13.52
CA PRO A 463 -7.62 7.08 -12.75
C PRO A 463 -8.70 7.72 -11.85
N MET A 464 -9.96 7.30 -12.01
CA MET A 464 -11.11 8.00 -11.44
C MET A 464 -11.14 7.99 -9.91
N LEU A 465 -10.66 6.90 -9.32
CA LEU A 465 -10.66 6.65 -7.88
C LEU A 465 -9.29 6.88 -7.22
N SER A 466 -8.27 7.30 -7.97
CA SER A 466 -6.98 7.68 -7.38
C SER A 466 -7.14 8.85 -6.41
N ALA A 467 -6.47 8.77 -5.26
CA ALA A 467 -6.46 9.86 -4.29
C ALA A 467 -5.82 11.12 -4.90
N VAL A 468 -4.87 10.95 -5.83
CA VAL A 468 -4.15 12.04 -6.50
C VAL A 468 -4.64 12.35 -7.90
N ARG A 469 -5.89 12.00 -8.23
CA ARG A 469 -6.52 12.46 -9.47
C ARG A 469 -6.58 14.01 -9.51
N PRO A 470 -6.14 14.66 -10.61
CA PRO A 470 -6.30 16.11 -10.82
C PRO A 470 -7.74 16.59 -10.67
N VAL A 471 -7.92 17.84 -10.23
CA VAL A 471 -9.23 18.48 -10.06
C VAL A 471 -9.44 19.47 -11.19
N GLU A 472 -10.35 19.17 -12.12
CA GLU A 472 -10.49 19.88 -13.39
C GLU A 472 -10.84 21.38 -13.23
N GLN A 473 -11.54 21.76 -12.16
CA GLN A 473 -11.82 23.17 -11.82
C GLN A 473 -10.65 23.91 -11.16
N HIS A 474 -9.64 23.18 -10.68
CA HIS A 474 -8.43 23.72 -10.05
C HIS A 474 -7.17 23.20 -10.77
N PRO A 475 -6.96 23.59 -12.05
CA PRO A 475 -5.79 23.15 -12.82
C PRO A 475 -4.47 23.66 -12.22
N GLU A 476 -4.51 24.66 -11.34
CA GLU A 476 -3.35 25.14 -10.57
C GLU A 476 -2.94 24.21 -9.43
N TRP A 477 -3.79 23.25 -9.03
CA TRP A 477 -3.41 22.21 -8.08
C TRP A 477 -2.65 21.11 -8.80
N ASP A 478 -1.36 21.01 -8.53
CA ASP A 478 -0.41 20.20 -9.26
C ASP A 478 0.38 19.23 -8.36
N VAL A 479 0.13 19.24 -7.05
CA VAL A 479 0.78 18.36 -6.09
C VAL A 479 -0.20 17.78 -5.07
N ALA A 480 0.18 16.66 -4.46
CA ALA A 480 -0.41 16.12 -3.25
C ALA A 480 0.63 16.08 -2.12
N VAL A 481 0.25 16.61 -0.96
CA VAL A 481 1.03 16.46 0.28
C VAL A 481 0.41 15.32 1.09
N TRP A 482 1.21 14.31 1.40
CA TRP A 482 0.79 13.13 2.14
C TRP A 482 1.13 13.29 3.61
N PHE A 483 0.15 13.05 4.48
CA PHE A 483 0.31 13.05 5.93
C PHE A 483 -0.10 11.71 6.51
N ASP A 484 0.84 11.10 7.23
CA ASP A 484 0.64 9.83 7.90
C ASP A 484 0.95 9.98 9.40
N CYS A 485 0.02 9.59 10.29
CA CYS A 485 0.28 9.48 11.72
C CYS A 485 0.31 8.01 12.12
N LEU A 486 1.47 7.53 12.58
CA LEU A 486 1.67 6.12 12.89
C LEU A 486 1.50 5.85 14.38
N SER A 487 1.02 4.66 14.71
CA SER A 487 1.04 4.12 16.07
C SER A 487 1.22 2.61 16.05
N PHE A 488 1.58 1.98 17.16
CA PHE A 488 1.43 0.53 17.27
C PHE A 488 -0.06 0.16 17.21
N VAL A 489 -0.39 -0.91 16.48
CA VAL A 489 -1.75 -1.50 16.52
C VAL A 489 -2.18 -1.71 17.97
N GLY A 490 -3.38 -1.22 18.31
CA GLY A 490 -3.97 -1.31 19.64
C GLY A 490 -3.52 -0.24 20.64
N THR A 491 -2.82 0.81 20.20
CA THR A 491 -2.47 1.95 21.06
C THR A 491 -3.73 2.67 21.55
N ASP A 492 -3.85 2.84 22.86
CA ASP A 492 -4.96 3.53 23.50
C ASP A 492 -5.14 4.94 22.90
N MET A 493 -6.39 5.33 22.66
CA MET A 493 -6.79 6.64 22.12
C MET A 493 -6.26 6.97 20.71
N ALA A 494 -5.55 6.07 20.02
CA ALA A 494 -5.03 6.32 18.67
C ALA A 494 -6.15 6.63 17.66
N HIS A 495 -7.28 5.92 17.72
CA HIS A 495 -8.44 6.20 16.85
C HIS A 495 -9.10 7.55 17.18
N ALA A 496 -9.22 7.92 18.46
CA ALA A 496 -9.73 9.23 18.86
C ALA A 496 -8.84 10.38 18.36
N PHE A 497 -7.52 10.24 18.48
CA PHE A 497 -6.56 11.20 17.94
C PHE A 497 -6.72 11.34 16.42
N ASN A 498 -6.79 10.21 15.70
CA ASN A 498 -6.92 10.21 14.26
C ASN A 498 -8.29 10.76 13.78
N ALA A 499 -9.38 10.55 14.54
CA ALA A 499 -10.67 11.17 14.27
C ALA A 499 -10.61 12.70 14.40
N GLU A 500 -9.96 13.23 15.43
CA GLU A 500 -9.77 14.68 15.58
C GLU A 500 -8.89 15.25 14.46
N MET A 501 -7.81 14.55 14.09
CA MET A 501 -6.92 14.98 13.00
C MET A 501 -7.65 14.96 11.65
N GLU A 502 -8.42 13.91 11.34
CA GLU A 502 -9.22 13.80 10.12
C GLU A 502 -10.23 14.95 9.98
N GLN A 503 -10.97 15.23 11.06
CA GLN A 503 -11.91 16.35 11.10
C GLN A 503 -11.20 17.69 10.90
N TRP A 504 -10.05 17.89 11.54
CA TRP A 504 -9.27 19.11 11.37
C TRP A 504 -8.77 19.28 9.93
N LEU A 505 -8.22 18.23 9.31
CA LEU A 505 -7.72 18.25 7.93
C LEU A 505 -8.82 18.72 6.97
N HIS A 506 -10.00 18.12 7.02
CA HIS A 506 -11.15 18.52 6.19
C HIS A 506 -11.68 19.92 6.54
N SER A 507 -11.54 20.34 7.80
CA SER A 507 -11.95 21.69 8.20
C SER A 507 -11.01 22.77 7.67
N ARG A 508 -9.70 22.48 7.60
CA ARG A 508 -8.62 23.42 7.27
C ARG A 508 -8.36 23.50 5.77
N PHE A 509 -8.32 22.36 5.09
CA PHE A 509 -7.94 22.24 3.69
C PHE A 509 -9.17 22.00 2.81
N LYS A 510 -9.84 23.10 2.48
CA LYS A 510 -11.10 23.11 1.70
C LYS A 510 -11.23 24.37 0.85
N GLY A 511 -12.20 24.36 -0.06
CA GLY A 511 -12.46 25.49 -0.95
C GLY A 511 -11.35 25.67 -1.99
N ASP A 512 -11.01 26.91 -2.32
CA ASP A 512 -10.07 27.21 -3.41
C ASP A 512 -8.58 27.01 -3.03
N GLU A 513 -8.27 26.71 -1.77
CA GLU A 513 -6.89 26.53 -1.31
C GLU A 513 -6.36 25.11 -1.52
N ALA A 514 -7.18 24.11 -1.21
CA ALA A 514 -6.81 22.70 -1.19
C ALA A 514 -8.04 21.78 -1.05
N MET A 515 -7.84 20.49 -1.26
CA MET A 515 -8.81 19.41 -1.00
C MET A 515 -8.13 18.23 -0.33
N VAL A 516 -8.84 17.53 0.56
CA VAL A 516 -8.36 16.31 1.22
C VAL A 516 -8.99 15.06 0.60
N ARG A 517 -8.20 14.01 0.38
CA ARG A 517 -8.66 12.65 0.10
C ARG A 517 -7.95 11.65 0.99
N PRO A 518 -8.60 10.52 1.37
CA PRO A 518 -7.91 9.47 2.11
C PRO A 518 -6.84 8.80 1.25
N GLU A 519 -5.72 8.40 1.88
CA GLU A 519 -4.82 7.41 1.29
C GLU A 519 -5.45 6.02 1.46
N TRP A 520 -5.91 5.41 0.36
CA TRP A 520 -6.73 4.20 0.42
C TRP A 520 -6.11 3.03 1.15
N SER A 521 -4.78 2.94 1.13
CA SER A 521 -4.02 1.85 1.73
C SER A 521 -4.04 1.87 3.27
N LYS A 522 -4.33 3.05 3.86
CA LYS A 522 -4.20 3.39 5.28
C LYS A 522 -5.54 3.43 6.01
N GLY A 523 -5.54 3.94 7.24
CA GLY A 523 -6.73 4.27 8.01
C GLY A 523 -7.31 5.65 7.69
N TRP A 524 -8.65 5.71 7.69
CA TRP A 524 -9.49 6.89 7.41
C TRP A 524 -10.94 6.56 7.82
N ALA A 525 -11.87 7.52 7.73
CA ALA A 525 -13.24 7.40 8.25
C ALA A 525 -13.26 6.97 9.71
N TYR A 526 -12.51 7.71 10.54
CA TYR A 526 -12.32 7.43 11.95
C TYR A 526 -13.49 7.92 12.78
N LEU A 527 -13.98 7.03 13.64
CA LEU A 527 -14.62 7.38 14.89
C LEU A 527 -13.64 7.11 16.04
N PRO A 528 -13.86 7.65 17.25
CA PRO A 528 -13.00 7.36 18.41
C PRO A 528 -12.82 5.87 18.70
N GLU A 529 -13.76 5.02 18.28
CA GLU A 529 -13.76 3.59 18.51
C GLU A 529 -12.98 2.79 17.45
N ALA A 530 -12.97 3.22 16.18
CA ALA A 530 -12.38 2.45 15.08
C ALA A 530 -12.15 3.27 13.80
N ALA A 531 -11.14 2.87 13.03
CA ALA A 531 -10.97 3.27 11.63
C ALA A 531 -12.05 2.64 10.73
N TRP A 532 -12.33 3.27 9.59
CA TRP A 532 -13.23 2.79 8.55
C TRP A 532 -14.70 2.60 8.97
N THR A 533 -15.16 3.31 10.00
CA THR A 533 -16.51 3.17 10.56
C THR A 533 -17.38 4.42 10.48
N ASP A 534 -16.81 5.59 10.17
CA ASP A 534 -17.60 6.81 9.99
C ASP A 534 -18.46 6.74 8.72
N THR A 535 -19.72 6.39 8.89
CA THR A 535 -20.69 6.24 7.79
C THR A 535 -20.92 7.53 6.99
N ASP A 536 -20.81 8.72 7.59
CA ASP A 536 -20.94 9.98 6.83
C ASP A 536 -19.70 10.21 5.96
N TYR A 537 -18.52 9.86 6.49
CA TYR A 537 -17.29 9.90 5.70
C TYR A 537 -17.37 8.95 4.50
N LEU A 538 -17.78 7.69 4.74
CA LEU A 538 -17.94 6.67 3.71
C LEU A 538 -18.98 7.04 2.64
N SER A 539 -20.14 7.55 3.08
CA SER A 539 -21.30 7.74 2.20
C SER A 539 -21.39 9.11 1.54
N ARG A 540 -20.68 10.11 2.08
CA ARG A 540 -20.75 11.50 1.61
C ARG A 540 -19.38 12.11 1.33
N VAL A 541 -18.47 12.13 2.32
CA VAL A 541 -17.18 12.85 2.18
C VAL A 541 -16.33 12.28 1.06
N ILE A 542 -16.18 10.96 1.00
CA ILE A 542 -15.42 10.28 -0.07
C ILE A 542 -16.05 10.49 -1.45
N PRO A 543 -17.34 10.15 -1.67
CA PRO A 543 -17.97 10.38 -2.98
C PRO A 543 -17.87 11.84 -3.45
N GLN A 544 -18.01 12.79 -2.52
CA GLN A 544 -17.87 14.21 -2.79
C GLN A 544 -16.43 14.57 -3.20
N GLY A 545 -15.40 14.10 -2.48
CA GLY A 545 -13.99 14.36 -2.82
C GLY A 545 -13.56 13.86 -4.22
N HIS A 546 -14.24 12.83 -4.74
CA HIS A 546 -14.03 12.30 -6.11
C HIS A 546 -14.99 12.87 -7.16
N SER A 547 -15.93 13.74 -6.77
CA SER A 547 -16.93 14.34 -7.68
C SER A 547 -16.83 15.86 -7.76
N ASP A 548 -16.37 16.52 -6.69
CA ASP A 548 -16.19 17.97 -6.66
C ASP A 548 -15.12 18.39 -7.67
N GLY A 549 -15.35 19.54 -8.29
CA GLY A 549 -14.50 20.07 -9.34
C GLY A 549 -14.62 19.35 -10.70
N ARG A 550 -15.58 18.42 -10.88
CA ARG A 550 -15.68 17.55 -12.06
C ARG A 550 -17.04 17.54 -12.75
N PRO A 551 -17.08 17.20 -14.05
CA PRO A 551 -18.31 16.80 -14.72
C PRO A 551 -18.95 15.56 -14.06
N GLN A 552 -20.28 15.52 -14.00
CA GLN A 552 -21.01 14.37 -13.45
C GLN A 552 -20.69 13.04 -14.17
N SER A 553 -20.32 13.10 -15.45
CA SER A 553 -19.93 11.94 -16.25
C SER A 553 -18.59 11.33 -15.85
N SER A 554 -17.80 11.99 -15.01
CA SER A 554 -16.48 11.54 -14.55
C SER A 554 -16.33 11.55 -13.02
N GLY A 555 -17.40 11.74 -12.25
CA GLY A 555 -17.37 11.68 -10.78
C GLY A 555 -17.49 10.27 -10.20
N TRP A 556 -17.62 10.16 -8.87
CA TRP A 556 -17.71 8.89 -8.12
C TRP A 556 -18.73 7.91 -8.71
N ASN A 557 -19.98 8.35 -8.90
CA ASN A 557 -21.03 7.46 -9.40
C ASN A 557 -20.76 6.95 -10.82
N ALA A 558 -20.01 7.69 -11.64
CA ALA A 558 -19.61 7.22 -12.95
C ALA A 558 -18.58 6.09 -12.86
N ALA A 559 -17.63 6.17 -11.93
CA ALA A 559 -16.70 5.07 -11.65
C ALA A 559 -17.45 3.83 -11.14
N ILE A 560 -18.34 3.99 -10.15
CA ILE A 560 -19.12 2.88 -9.60
C ILE A 560 -19.98 2.20 -10.68
N ARG A 561 -20.67 2.97 -11.53
CA ARG A 561 -21.44 2.40 -12.66
C ARG A 561 -20.57 1.63 -13.65
N ARG A 562 -19.34 2.09 -13.93
CA ARG A 562 -18.39 1.38 -14.80
C ARG A 562 -17.96 0.06 -14.16
N LEU A 563 -17.64 0.07 -12.86
CA LEU A 563 -17.28 -1.13 -12.10
C LEU A 563 -18.45 -2.13 -11.99
N ASP A 564 -19.65 -1.68 -11.67
CA ASP A 564 -20.86 -2.53 -11.59
C ASP A 564 -21.22 -3.14 -12.96
N LYS A 565 -20.93 -2.45 -14.07
CA LYS A 565 -21.10 -3.02 -15.42
C LYS A 565 -20.14 -4.19 -15.66
N LEU A 566 -18.92 -4.10 -15.14
CA LEU A 566 -17.86 -5.11 -15.31
C LEU A 566 -18.00 -6.28 -14.33
N ASP A 567 -18.66 -6.07 -13.19
CA ASP A 567 -18.97 -7.12 -12.22
C ASP A 567 -20.41 -6.92 -11.65
N PRO A 568 -21.43 -7.29 -12.44
CA PRO A 568 -22.84 -7.08 -12.07
C PRO A 568 -23.32 -8.05 -10.99
N LEU A 569 -22.63 -9.17 -10.77
CA LEU A 569 -22.96 -10.14 -9.72
C LEU A 569 -22.21 -9.87 -8.42
N ARG A 570 -21.40 -8.80 -8.37
CA ARG A 570 -20.63 -8.37 -7.19
C ARG A 570 -19.72 -9.48 -6.63
N VAL A 571 -19.10 -10.25 -7.52
CA VAL A 571 -18.17 -11.32 -7.12
C VAL A 571 -16.95 -10.73 -6.42
N PHE A 572 -16.53 -9.52 -6.79
CA PHE A 572 -15.34 -8.87 -6.24
C PHE A 572 -15.68 -7.85 -5.15
N THR A 573 -16.55 -8.20 -4.20
CA THR A 573 -16.90 -7.34 -3.07
C THR A 573 -16.74 -8.05 -1.73
N ASN A 574 -16.89 -7.27 -0.66
CA ASN A 574 -17.17 -7.69 0.71
C ASN A 574 -18.11 -6.64 1.31
N ASP A 575 -18.57 -6.84 2.54
CA ASP A 575 -19.53 -5.94 3.18
C ASP A 575 -19.03 -4.49 3.27
N PHE A 576 -17.72 -4.30 3.48
CA PHE A 576 -17.11 -2.97 3.51
C PHE A 576 -17.15 -2.28 2.13
N ILE A 577 -16.77 -2.98 1.06
CA ILE A 577 -16.85 -2.47 -0.31
C ILE A 577 -18.29 -2.18 -0.70
N ASP A 578 -19.24 -2.99 -0.27
CA ASP A 578 -20.66 -2.76 -0.51
C ASP A 578 -21.19 -1.52 0.23
N ALA A 579 -20.66 -1.19 1.41
CA ALA A 579 -20.97 0.05 2.12
C ALA A 579 -20.33 1.29 1.46
N LEU A 580 -19.06 1.20 1.08
CA LEU A 580 -18.28 2.28 0.46
C LEU A 580 -18.76 2.60 -0.96
N MET A 581 -18.82 1.60 -1.83
CA MET A 581 -19.02 1.75 -3.28
C MET A 581 -20.49 1.71 -3.69
N GLN A 582 -21.30 2.57 -3.10
CA GLN A 582 -22.69 2.76 -3.48
C GLN A 582 -22.82 3.93 -4.46
N GLN A 583 -23.75 3.80 -5.41
CA GLN A 583 -24.18 4.94 -6.21
C GLN A 583 -25.03 5.86 -5.31
N ARG A 584 -24.71 7.16 -5.29
CA ARG A 584 -25.35 8.17 -4.44
C ARG A 584 -26.04 9.26 -5.23
#